data_AF-A0A2M9HEW9-F1
#
_entry.id   AF-A0A2M9HEW9-F1
#
_cell.length_a   1.000
_cell.length_b   1.000
_cell.length_c   1.000
_cell.angle_alpha   90.00
_cell.angle_beta   90.00
_cell.angle_gamma   90.00
#
_symmetry.space_group_name_H-M   'P 1'
#
loop_
_entity.id
_entity.type
_entity.pdbx_description
1 polymer ?
#
loop_
_entity_poly.entity_id
_entity_poly.type
_entity_poly.pdbx_seq_one_letter_code
_entity_poly.pdbx_strand_id
1 'polypeptide(L)'
;MRDIEVHYLYGAPGVGKTSHVYNRYPIKDIYRVTDYRRPFDEYDRQKVLVLDEYDSQFDWNTLLTYLDRYPLMLPARYHNHQACYTVVWMLSNLPLEAQYPEVRGERRQALIRRINEVLHMVKGGEISHDGHDDEGGR
;
A
#
# COMPACT_ATOMS: atom_id res chain seq x y z
N MET A 1 -4.99 -17.65 -7.54
CA MET A 1 -3.98 -16.77 -6.93
C MET A 1 -4.23 -15.38 -7.46
N ARG A 2 -4.23 -14.35 -6.62
CA ARG A 2 -4.47 -12.96 -7.05
C ARG A 2 -3.19 -12.42 -7.67
N ASP A 3 -3.32 -11.72 -8.78
CA ASP A 3 -2.24 -10.89 -9.32
C ASP A 3 -2.36 -9.53 -8.63
N ILE A 4 -1.38 -9.18 -7.79
CA ILE A 4 -1.41 -7.98 -6.96
C ILE A 4 -0.18 -7.13 -7.24
N GLU A 5 -0.42 -5.87 -7.61
CA GLU A 5 0.59 -4.84 -7.83
C GLU A 5 0.56 -3.86 -6.65
N VAL A 6 1.70 -3.68 -5.98
CA VAL A 6 1.81 -2.88 -4.77
C VAL A 6 2.81 -1.76 -5.00
N HIS A 7 2.35 -0.52 -4.86
CA HIS A 7 3.18 0.68 -4.94
C HIS A 7 3.26 1.34 -3.56
N TYR A 8 4.47 1.73 -3.17
CA TYR A 8 4.71 2.58 -2.01
C TYR A 8 5.11 3.97 -2.51
N LEU A 9 4.28 4.98 -2.25
CA LEU A 9 4.53 6.36 -2.65
C LEU A 9 4.68 7.24 -1.42
N TYR A 10 5.89 7.74 -1.19
CA TYR A 10 6.18 8.63 -0.08
C TYR A 10 6.56 10.03 -0.54
N GLY A 11 6.49 10.98 0.39
CA GLY A 11 6.82 12.38 0.16
C GLY A 11 6.14 13.28 1.18
N ALA A 12 6.48 14.56 1.23
CA ALA A 12 5.88 15.48 2.20
C ALA A 12 4.34 15.57 2.07
N PRO A 13 3.61 16.02 3.10
CA PRO A 13 2.19 16.34 2.97
C PRO A 13 1.95 17.37 1.85
N GLY A 14 0.82 17.25 1.16
CA GLY A 14 0.42 18.23 0.13
C GLY A 14 1.20 18.19 -1.20
N VAL A 15 2.10 17.23 -1.40
CA VAL A 15 2.87 17.10 -2.66
C VAL A 15 2.07 16.50 -3.82
N GLY A 16 0.87 15.96 -3.56
CA GLY A 16 -0.05 15.44 -4.60
C GLY A 16 -0.22 13.92 -4.65
N LYS A 17 0.27 13.17 -3.65
CA LYS A 17 0.21 11.69 -3.59
C LYS A 17 -1.19 11.12 -3.86
N THR A 18 -2.21 11.62 -3.16
CA THR A 18 -3.59 11.16 -3.34
C THR A 18 -4.09 11.51 -4.74
N SER A 19 -3.89 12.75 -5.21
CA SER A 19 -4.29 13.19 -6.54
C SER A 19 -3.65 12.37 -7.66
N HIS A 20 -2.41 11.92 -7.48
CA HIS A 20 -1.73 11.04 -8.43
C HIS A 20 -2.52 9.74 -8.66
N VAL A 21 -3.00 9.10 -7.60
CA VAL A 21 -3.80 7.87 -7.71
C VAL A 21 -5.16 8.14 -8.35
N TYR A 22 -5.85 9.21 -7.95
CA TYR A 22 -7.15 9.58 -8.50
C TYR A 22 -7.10 9.98 -9.99
N ASN A 23 -5.98 10.49 -10.47
CA ASN A 23 -5.77 10.79 -11.88
C ASN A 23 -5.46 9.54 -12.72
N ARG A 24 -5.03 8.43 -12.09
CA ARG A 24 -4.62 7.20 -12.76
C ARG A 24 -5.74 6.17 -12.88
N TYR A 25 -6.70 6.17 -11.96
CA TYR A 25 -7.75 5.16 -11.90
C TYR A 25 -9.16 5.78 -11.88
N PRO A 26 -10.18 5.08 -12.43
CA PRO A 26 -11.57 5.51 -12.27
C PRO A 26 -11.95 5.58 -10.79
N ILE A 27 -12.60 6.67 -10.36
CA ILE A 27 -12.97 6.89 -8.95
C ILE A 27 -13.74 5.70 -8.35
N LYS A 28 -14.66 5.10 -9.13
CA LYS A 28 -15.45 3.93 -8.71
C LYS A 28 -14.62 2.68 -8.38
N ASP A 29 -13.41 2.59 -8.93
CA ASP A 29 -12.51 1.46 -8.73
C ASP A 29 -11.55 1.69 -7.55
N ILE A 30 -11.59 2.88 -6.92
CA ILE A 30 -10.73 3.27 -5.80
C ILE A 30 -11.50 3.09 -4.50
N TYR A 31 -10.91 2.32 -3.58
CA TYR A 31 -11.29 2.33 -2.17
C TYR A 31 -10.16 2.90 -1.34
N ARG A 32 -10.41 4.05 -0.72
CA ARG A 32 -9.42 4.80 0.06
C ARG A 32 -9.66 4.61 1.55
N VAL A 33 -8.69 4.04 2.23
CA VAL A 33 -8.66 3.88 3.68
C VAL A 33 -8.05 5.15 4.29
N THR A 34 -8.87 5.87 5.04
CA THR A 34 -8.46 7.03 5.85
C THR A 34 -8.75 6.83 7.35
N ASP A 35 -9.68 5.94 7.71
CA ASP A 35 -9.92 5.49 9.08
C ASP A 35 -9.43 4.05 9.28
N TYR A 36 -8.30 3.90 9.95
CA TYR A 36 -7.70 2.59 10.22
C TYR A 36 -8.36 1.83 11.38
N ARG A 37 -9.33 2.42 12.10
CA ARG A 37 -10.09 1.69 13.13
C ARG A 37 -11.10 0.73 12.51
N ARG A 38 -11.63 1.07 11.35
CA ARG A 38 -12.64 0.32 10.60
C ARG A 38 -12.35 0.37 9.10
N PRO A 39 -11.16 -0.12 8.70
CA PRO A 39 -10.57 0.20 7.40
C PRO A 39 -11.36 -0.33 6.22
N PHE A 40 -12.22 -1.33 6.40
CA PHE A 40 -12.92 -2.01 5.29
C PHE A 40 -14.44 -2.06 5.46
N ASP A 41 -15.03 -1.30 6.38
CA ASP A 41 -16.49 -1.35 6.63
C ASP A 41 -17.29 -1.05 5.35
N GLU A 42 -16.78 -0.15 4.51
CA GLU A 42 -17.40 0.29 3.25
C GLU A 42 -16.74 -0.31 1.99
N TYR A 43 -15.82 -1.26 2.15
CA TYR A 43 -15.18 -1.90 0.99
C TYR A 43 -16.22 -2.70 0.21
N ASP A 44 -16.33 -2.43 -1.08
CA ASP A 44 -17.26 -3.10 -1.99
C ASP A 44 -16.55 -3.49 -3.29
N ARG A 45 -15.57 -4.38 -3.15
CA ARG A 45 -14.87 -5.06 -4.26
C ARG A 45 -14.12 -4.14 -5.22
N GLN A 46 -13.78 -2.93 -4.80
CA GLN A 46 -12.95 -2.03 -5.59
C GLN A 46 -11.60 -2.67 -5.92
N LYS A 47 -11.09 -2.35 -7.12
CA LYS A 47 -9.87 -2.94 -7.69
C LYS A 47 -8.60 -2.31 -7.14
N VAL A 48 -8.67 -1.05 -6.73
CA VAL A 48 -7.55 -0.25 -6.24
C VAL A 48 -7.78 0.05 -4.77
N LEU A 49 -6.95 -0.52 -3.90
CA LEU A 49 -6.91 -0.19 -2.48
C LEU A 49 -5.89 0.91 -2.25
N VAL A 50 -6.28 2.00 -1.59
CA VAL A 50 -5.38 3.10 -1.22
C VAL A 50 -5.32 3.16 0.29
N LEU A 51 -4.17 2.81 0.86
CA LEU A 51 -3.83 3.04 2.26
C LEU A 51 -3.26 4.45 2.36
N ASP A 52 -4.12 5.42 2.66
CA ASP A 52 -3.70 6.82 2.67
C ASP A 52 -3.10 7.22 4.02
N GLU A 53 -2.16 8.16 3.99
CA GLU A 53 -1.38 8.60 5.15
C GLU A 53 -0.81 7.43 5.98
N TYR A 54 -0.34 6.37 5.32
CA TYR A 54 0.18 5.17 5.95
C TYR A 54 1.44 5.45 6.77
N ASP A 55 1.42 5.02 8.02
CA ASP A 55 2.44 5.19 9.06
C ASP A 55 2.36 4.01 10.04
N SER A 56 2.52 2.80 9.49
CA SER A 56 2.49 1.54 10.26
C SER A 56 1.19 1.30 11.07
N GLN A 57 0.03 1.76 10.61
CA GLN A 57 -1.25 1.59 11.32
C GLN A 57 -1.71 0.13 11.43
N PHE A 58 -1.34 -0.73 10.48
CA PHE A 58 -1.53 -2.17 10.60
C PHE A 58 -0.35 -2.80 11.32
N ASP A 59 -0.62 -3.83 12.12
CA ASP A 59 0.47 -4.67 12.61
C ASP A 59 1.18 -5.37 11.43
N TRP A 60 2.41 -5.79 11.69
CA TRP A 60 3.29 -6.40 10.69
C TRP A 60 2.63 -7.56 9.92
N ASN A 61 1.98 -8.48 10.62
CA ASN A 61 1.43 -9.68 9.98
C ASN A 61 0.17 -9.36 9.18
N THR A 62 -0.65 -8.45 9.70
CA THR A 62 -1.86 -7.95 9.02
C THR A 62 -1.49 -7.26 7.70
N LEU A 63 -0.51 -6.36 7.71
CA LEU A 63 -0.03 -5.71 6.48
C LEU A 63 0.46 -6.75 5.47
N LEU A 64 1.34 -7.68 5.88
CA LEU A 64 1.86 -8.71 4.98
C LEU A 64 0.75 -9.58 4.38
N THR A 65 -0.30 -9.85 5.14
CA THR A 65 -1.47 -10.62 4.68
C THR A 65 -2.25 -9.84 3.63
N TYR A 66 -2.49 -8.55 3.83
CA TYR A 66 -3.20 -7.71 2.87
C TYR A 66 -2.44 -7.54 1.56
N LEU A 67 -1.12 -7.50 1.62
CA LEU A 67 -0.26 -7.40 0.43
C LEU A 67 0.03 -8.77 -0.23
N ASP A 68 -0.50 -9.87 0.31
CA ASP A 68 -0.23 -11.21 -0.23
C ASP A 68 -1.16 -11.58 -1.40
N ARG A 69 -0.67 -12.43 -2.30
CA ARG A 69 -1.38 -12.97 -3.47
C ARG A 69 -2.50 -13.94 -3.11
N TYR A 70 -2.58 -14.42 -1.87
CA TYR A 70 -3.62 -15.38 -1.47
C TYR A 70 -4.98 -14.68 -1.24
N PRO A 71 -6.10 -15.36 -1.51
CA PRO A 71 -7.42 -14.83 -1.15
C PRO A 71 -7.53 -14.65 0.37
N LEU A 72 -8.12 -13.53 0.80
CA LEU A 72 -8.43 -13.28 2.20
C LEU A 72 -9.78 -12.57 2.36
N MET A 73 -10.28 -12.61 3.59
CA MET A 73 -11.45 -11.85 4.01
C MET A 73 -10.98 -10.61 4.78
N LEU A 74 -11.48 -9.45 4.38
CA LEU A 74 -11.25 -8.17 5.06
C LEU A 74 -12.23 -8.06 6.24
N PRO A 75 -11.74 -7.81 7.46
CA PRO A 75 -12.61 -7.66 8.62
C PRO A 75 -13.42 -6.37 8.51
N ALA A 76 -14.72 -6.48 8.75
CA ALA A 76 -15.65 -5.35 8.79
C ALA A 76 -16.75 -5.62 9.82
N ARG A 77 -17.41 -4.55 10.29
CA ARG A 77 -18.31 -4.60 11.45
C ARG A 77 -19.48 -5.57 11.28
N TYR A 78 -20.12 -5.57 10.12
CA TYR A 78 -21.36 -6.31 9.89
C TYR A 78 -21.14 -7.62 9.15
N HIS A 79 -20.28 -7.60 8.13
CA HIS A 79 -19.88 -8.78 7.39
C HIS A 79 -18.48 -8.55 6.85
N ASN A 80 -17.67 -9.60 6.84
CA ASN A 80 -16.36 -9.54 6.22
C ASN A 80 -16.51 -9.45 4.70
N HIS A 81 -15.58 -8.74 4.06
CA HIS A 81 -15.58 -8.57 2.62
C HIS A 81 -14.54 -9.45 1.96
N GLN A 82 -14.86 -10.04 0.82
CA GLN A 82 -13.85 -10.71 0.01
C GLN A 82 -12.89 -9.67 -0.58
N ALA A 83 -11.59 -9.78 -0.33
CA ALA A 83 -10.60 -8.92 -0.96
C ALA A 83 -10.58 -9.17 -2.48
N CYS A 84 -10.94 -8.15 -3.27
CA CYS A 84 -10.98 -8.18 -4.74
C CYS A 84 -9.99 -7.20 -5.38
N TYR A 85 -9.26 -6.40 -4.59
CA TYR A 85 -8.25 -5.50 -5.11
C TYR A 85 -7.10 -6.29 -5.74
N THR A 86 -6.58 -5.71 -6.82
CA THR A 86 -5.42 -6.18 -7.58
C THR A 86 -4.33 -5.12 -7.62
N VAL A 87 -4.61 -3.88 -7.19
CA VAL A 87 -3.63 -2.81 -7.05
C VAL A 87 -3.71 -2.25 -5.63
N VAL A 88 -2.58 -2.03 -4.99
CA VAL A 88 -2.48 -1.39 -3.68
C VAL A 88 -1.54 -0.19 -3.78
N TRP A 89 -2.00 0.97 -3.31
CA TRP A 89 -1.16 2.15 -3.09
C TRP A 89 -1.02 2.41 -1.60
N MET A 90 0.21 2.41 -1.11
CA MET A 90 0.56 2.85 0.23
C MET A 90 1.09 4.27 0.13
N LEU A 91 0.33 5.26 0.59
CA LEU A 91 0.72 6.66 0.52
C LEU A 91 1.25 7.10 1.87
N SER A 92 2.52 7.51 1.96
CA SER A 92 3.14 7.83 3.25
C SER A 92 3.83 9.19 3.26
N ASN A 93 4.04 9.73 4.46
CA ASN A 93 4.99 10.83 4.66
C ASN A 93 6.39 10.32 5.02
N LEU A 94 6.53 9.03 5.31
CA LEU A 94 7.79 8.38 5.66
C LEU A 94 8.34 7.56 4.48
N PRO A 95 9.66 7.55 4.27
CA PRO A 95 10.28 6.57 3.38
C PRO A 95 10.00 5.14 3.88
N LEU A 96 10.05 4.17 2.98
CA LEU A 96 9.72 2.77 3.32
C LEU A 96 10.62 2.26 4.45
N GLU A 97 11.91 2.62 4.44
CA GLU A 97 12.96 2.29 5.41
C GLU A 97 12.54 2.62 6.85
N ALA A 98 11.79 3.71 7.03
CA ALA A 98 11.34 4.20 8.32
C ALA A 98 10.07 3.49 8.84
N GLN A 99 9.38 2.71 8.01
CA GLN A 99 8.27 1.87 8.47
C GLN A 99 8.81 0.65 9.24
N TYR A 100 8.20 0.34 10.38
CA TYR A 100 8.58 -0.78 11.25
C TYR A 100 10.10 -0.85 11.54
N PRO A 101 10.69 0.20 12.15
CA PRO A 101 12.16 0.30 12.35
C PRO A 101 12.75 -0.85 13.19
N GLU A 102 11.92 -1.52 13.99
CA GLU A 102 12.26 -2.69 14.79
C GLU A 102 12.37 -3.99 13.96
N VAL A 103 11.78 -4.04 12.77
CA VAL A 103 11.77 -5.23 11.90
C VAL A 103 12.97 -5.20 10.95
N ARG A 104 13.84 -6.22 11.04
CA ARG A 104 15.11 -6.29 10.30
C ARG A 104 15.34 -7.67 9.65
N GLY A 105 16.33 -7.75 8.75
CA GLY A 105 16.77 -9.00 8.11
C GLY A 105 15.68 -9.65 7.26
N GLU A 106 15.60 -10.99 7.31
CA GLU A 106 14.63 -11.78 6.53
C GLU A 106 13.17 -11.36 6.75
N ARG A 107 12.83 -10.95 7.98
CA ARG A 107 11.48 -10.44 8.26
C ARG A 107 11.21 -9.20 7.43
N ARG A 108 12.13 -8.22 7.41
CA ARG A 108 11.99 -7.01 6.59
C ARG A 108 11.86 -7.33 5.11
N GLN A 109 12.62 -8.31 4.62
CA GLN A 109 12.57 -8.77 3.25
C GLN A 109 11.22 -9.39 2.86
N ALA A 110 10.39 -9.83 3.82
CA ALA A 110 9.03 -10.28 3.51
C ALA A 110 8.12 -9.13 3.03
N LEU A 111 8.31 -7.91 3.54
CA LEU A 111 7.57 -6.73 3.05
C LEU A 111 8.11 -6.26 1.72
N ILE A 112 9.44 -6.11 1.60
CA ILE A 112 10.10 -5.61 0.38
C ILE A 112 9.70 -6.46 -0.83
N ARG A 113 9.74 -7.80 -0.71
CA ARG A 113 9.33 -8.72 -1.78
C ARG A 113 7.85 -8.62 -2.21
N ARG A 114 6.99 -7.95 -1.44
CA ARG A 114 5.58 -7.71 -1.77
C ARG A 114 5.34 -6.33 -2.38
N ILE A 115 6.32 -5.44 -2.34
CA ILE A 115 6.22 -4.09 -2.92
C ILE A 115 6.89 -4.13 -4.29
N ASN A 116 6.12 -3.86 -5.34
CA ASN A 116 6.60 -3.86 -6.72
C ASN A 116 7.39 -2.59 -7.04
N GLU A 117 7.02 -1.47 -6.42
CA GLU A 117 7.60 -0.18 -6.74
C GLU A 117 7.63 0.74 -5.51
N VAL A 118 8.77 1.40 -5.30
CA VAL A 118 8.94 2.46 -4.30
C VAL A 118 9.18 3.77 -5.03
N LEU A 119 8.32 4.75 -4.77
CA LEU A 119 8.29 6.04 -5.42
C LEU A 119 8.42 7.15 -4.39
N HIS A 120 9.20 8.16 -4.73
CA HIS A 120 9.32 9.39 -3.96
C HIS A 120 8.73 10.56 -4.75
N MET A 121 7.74 11.24 -4.17
CA MET A 121 7.15 12.46 -4.71
C MET A 121 7.71 13.68 -4.02
N VAL A 122 8.42 14.49 -4.80
CA VAL A 122 8.98 15.77 -4.33
C VAL A 122 7.99 16.91 -4.52
N LYS A 123 8.31 18.06 -3.92
CA LYS A 123 7.51 19.28 -4.07
C LYS A 123 7.43 19.67 -5.54
N GLY A 124 6.21 19.84 -6.05
CA GLY A 124 5.96 20.08 -7.48
C GLY A 124 5.30 18.89 -8.20
N GLY A 125 5.22 17.73 -7.54
CA GLY A 125 4.53 16.54 -8.05
C GLY A 125 5.40 15.64 -8.94
N GLU A 126 6.69 15.96 -9.08
CA GLU A 126 7.68 15.11 -9.73
C GLU A 126 7.89 13.82 -8.92
N ILE A 127 8.01 12.70 -9.63
CA ILE A 127 8.20 11.37 -9.04
C ILE A 127 9.58 10.83 -9.45
N SER A 128 10.36 10.40 -8.46
CA SER A 128 11.58 9.61 -8.66
C SER A 128 11.36 8.18 -8.20
N HIS A 129 11.95 7.22 -8.92
CA HIS A 129 11.97 5.83 -8.51
C HIS A 129 13.11 5.64 -7.52
N ASP A 130 12.79 5.22 -6.30
CA ASP A 130 13.83 4.70 -5.40
C ASP A 130 14.10 3.28 -5.85
N GLY A 131 15.21 3.11 -6.57
CA GLY A 131 15.70 1.80 -6.93
C GLY A 131 16.00 1.02 -5.65
N HIS A 132 15.07 0.15 -5.25
CA HIS A 132 15.48 -1.07 -4.57
C HIS A 132 16.24 -1.87 -5.62
N ASP A 133 17.55 -1.65 -5.71
CA ASP A 133 18.43 -2.45 -6.55
C ASP A 133 18.23 -3.91 -6.14
N ASP A 134 17.59 -4.67 -7.03
CA ASP A 134 17.60 -6.12 -7.00
C ASP A 134 19.06 -6.56 -7.13
N GLU A 135 19.74 -6.84 -6.01
CA GLU A 135 20.81 -7.82 -5.97
C GLU A 135 20.20 -9.22 -6.20
N GLY A 136 19.68 -9.43 -7.41
CA GLY A 136 19.18 -10.70 -7.94
C GLY A 136 20.08 -11.15 -9.08
N GLY A 137 21.31 -11.57 -8.78
CA GLY A 137 22.29 -11.90 -9.81
C GLY A 137 23.48 -12.75 -9.34
N ARG A 138 23.23 -13.91 -8.73
CA ARG A 138 23.93 -15.18 -9.00
C ARG A 138 23.38 -16.34 -8.17
#